data_AF-X1M011-F1
#
_entry.id   AF-X1M011-F1
#
_cell.length_a   1.000
_cell.length_b   1.000
_cell.length_c   1.000
_cell.angle_alpha   90.00
_cell.angle_beta   90.00
_cell.angle_gamma   90.00
#
_symmetry.space_group_name_H-M   'P 1'
#
loop_
_entity.id
_entity.type
_entity.pdbx_description
1 polymer ?
#
loop_
_entity_poly.entity_id
_entity_poly.type
_entity_poly.pdbx_seq_one_letter_code
_entity_poly.pdbx_strand_id
1 'polypeptide(L)' 'VDKIGFPVLIRPSYVLSGAAMNVVSNKDELDHFLTLASNVSKQYPVVVSEFIENAKEIEIDA' A
#
# COMPACT_ATOMS: atom_id res chain seq x y z
N VAL A 1 -2.56 7.80 -8.89
CA VAL A 1 -2.93 6.41 -9.24
C VAL A 1 -3.38 6.30 -10.69
N ASP A 2 -4.02 7.31 -11.26
CA ASP A 2 -4.47 7.33 -12.67
C ASP A 2 -3.41 7.03 -13.74
N LYS A 3 -2.11 7.20 -13.44
CA LYS A 3 -1.01 6.82 -14.34
C LYS A 3 -0.53 5.37 -14.20
N ILE A 4 -0.71 4.76 -13.03
CA ILE A 4 -0.19 3.42 -12.68
C ILE A 4 -1.25 2.34 -12.94
N GLY A 5 -2.53 2.69 -12.82
CA GLY A 5 -3.62 1.71 -12.91
C GLY A 5 -3.70 0.84 -11.66
N PHE A 6 -4.44 -0.26 -11.74
CA PHE A 6 -4.60 -1.26 -10.69
C PHE A 6 -4.07 -2.62 -11.19
N PRO A 7 -3.61 -3.51 -10.30
CA PRO A 7 -3.61 -3.40 -8.84
C PRO A 7 -2.47 -2.53 -8.28
N VAL A 8 -2.71 -1.93 -7.11
CA VAL A 8 -1.70 -1.15 -6.37
C VAL A 8 -1.52 -1.67 -4.96
N LEU A 9 -0.34 -1.44 -4.40
CA LEU A 9 0.03 -1.80 -3.03
C LEU A 9 0.05 -0.54 -2.16
N ILE A 10 -0.78 -0.53 -1.12
CA ILE A 10 -0.82 0.50 -0.10
C ILE A 10 0.15 0.11 1.02
N ARG A 11 1.08 1.01 1.36
CA ARG A 11 2.11 0.84 2.40
C ARG A 11 2.04 1.99 3.40
N PRO A 12 1.34 1.82 4.53
CA PRO A 12 1.37 2.80 5.61
C PRO A 12 2.80 2.96 6.13
N SER A 13 3.21 4.19 6.44
CA SER A 13 4.50 4.41 7.10
C SER A 13 4.44 3.93 8.56
N TYR A 14 5.59 3.55 9.12
CA TYR A 14 5.76 3.16 10.53
C TYR A 14 5.00 1.90 10.98
N VAL A 15 4.69 0.98 10.05
CA VAL A 15 4.21 -0.37 10.37
C VAL A 15 5.35 -1.38 10.25
N LEU A 16 5.51 -2.22 11.28
CA LEU A 16 6.44 -3.34 11.25
C LEU A 16 5.77 -4.55 10.59
N SER A 17 6.56 -5.34 9.86
CA SER A 17 6.15 -6.61 9.26
C SER A 17 4.94 -6.54 8.32
N GLY A 18 4.69 -5.39 7.68
CA GLY A 18 3.62 -5.25 6.70
C GLY A 18 2.20 -5.35 7.26
N ALA A 19 2.00 -5.22 8.58
CA ALA A 19 0.74 -5.47 9.29
C ALA A 19 -0.49 -4.67 8.80
N ALA A 20 -0.29 -3.65 7.96
CA ALA A 20 -1.37 -2.85 7.37
C ALA A 20 -1.20 -2.63 5.86
N MET A 21 -0.37 -3.45 5.20
CA MET A 21 -0.22 -3.40 3.74
C MET A 21 -1.43 -4.06 3.06
N ASN A 22 -1.95 -3.42 2.02
CA ASN A 22 -3.13 -3.92 1.29
C ASN A 22 -2.90 -3.81 -0.21
N VAL A 23 -3.26 -4.87 -0.95
CA VAL A 23 -3.36 -4.84 -2.41
C VAL A 23 -4.76 -4.40 -2.78
N VAL A 24 -4.87 -3.42 -3.65
CA VAL A 24 -6.12 -2.77 -4.03
C VAL A 24 -6.33 -2.90 -5.52
N SER A 25 -7.53 -3.32 -5.91
CA SER A 25 -7.83 -3.67 -7.32
C SER A 25 -8.71 -2.64 -8.04
N ASN A 26 -9.29 -1.70 -7.29
CA ASN A 26 -10.16 -0.67 -7.85
C ASN A 26 -10.13 0.63 -7.03
N LYS A 27 -10.77 1.67 -7.58
CA LYS A 27 -10.77 3.00 -6.99
C LYS A 27 -11.58 3.10 -5.69
N ASP A 28 -12.68 2.37 -5.58
CA ASP A 28 -13.54 2.42 -4.39
C ASP A 28 -12.82 1.83 -3.17
N GLU A 29 -12.13 0.71 -3.35
CA GLU A 29 -11.24 0.12 -2.34
C GLU A 29 -10.10 1.07 -1.96
N LEU A 30 -9.48 1.72 -2.95
CA LEU A 30 -8.40 2.68 -2.71
C LEU A 30 -8.87 3.81 -1.78
N ASP A 31 -10.02 4.42 -2.09
CA ASP A 31 -10.56 5.52 -1.31
C ASP A 31 -10.94 5.07 0.12
N HIS A 32 -11.47 3.85 0.25
CA HIS A 32 -11.76 3.24 1.55
C HIS A 32 -10.49 3.08 2.41
N PHE A 33 -9.44 2.46 1.86
CA PHE A 33 -8.21 2.20 2.61
C PHE A 33 -7.41 3.47 2.91
N LEU A 34 -7.39 4.45 2.00
CA LEU A 34 -6.77 5.75 2.27
C LEU A 34 -7.50 6.48 3.40
N THR A 35 -8.83 6.40 3.45
CA THR A 35 -9.62 6.97 4.55
C THR A 35 -9.28 6.30 5.88
N LEU A 36 -9.23 4.97 5.92
CA LEU A 36 -8.81 4.22 7.12
C LEU A 36 -7.39 4.57 7.56
N ALA A 37 -6.43 4.61 6.63
CA ALA A 37 -5.05 4.95 6.94
C ALA A 37 -4.92 6.38 7.48
N SER A 38 -5.68 7.34 6.94
CA SER A 38 -5.72 8.73 7.42
C SER A 38 -6.29 8.85 8.85
N ASN A 39 -7.18 7.95 9.25
CA ASN A 39 -7.74 7.90 10.60
C ASN A 39 -6.75 7.29 11.60
N VAL A 40 -5.90 6.35 11.16
CA VAL A 40 -4.87 5.71 12.01
C VAL A 40 -3.71 6.66 12.27
N SER A 41 -3.31 7.47 11.29
CA SER A 41 -2.37 8.57 11.53
C SER A 41 -2.52 9.71 10.52
N LYS A 42 -2.82 10.91 11.03
CA LYS A 42 -2.77 12.15 10.25
C LYS A 42 -1.35 12.65 9.99
N GLN A 43 -0.35 12.16 10.74
CA GLN A 43 1.04 12.62 10.66
C GLN A 43 1.91 11.75 9.76
N TYR A 44 1.49 10.54 9.43
CA TYR A 44 2.33 9.59 8.72
C TYR A 44 1.86 9.39 7.27
N PRO A 45 2.72 9.65 6.28
CA PRO A 45 2.36 9.49 4.88
C PRO A 45 2.11 8.01 4.54
N VAL A 46 1.22 7.78 3.58
CA VAL A 46 0.97 6.46 3.01
C VAL A 46 1.64 6.41 1.63
N VAL A 47 2.43 5.37 1.38
CA VAL A 47 3.06 5.14 0.08
C VAL A 47 2.18 4.22 -0.74
N VAL A 48 1.90 4.59 -1.98
CA VAL A 48 1.16 3.75 -2.94
C VAL A 48 2.08 3.43 -4.10
N SER A 49 2.29 2.14 -4.37
CA SER A 49 3.11 1.64 -5.47
C SER A 49 2.32 0.71 -6.38
N GLU A 50 2.82 0.50 -7.60
CA GLU A 50 2.34 -0.60 -8.45
C GLU A 50 2.50 -1.94 -7.72
N PHE A 51 1.51 -2.82 -7.84
CA PHE A 51 1.64 -4.19 -7.36
C PHE A 51 2.11 -5.09 -8.50
N ILE A 52 3.32 -5.62 -8.38
CA ILE A 52 3.92 -6.48 -9.40
C ILE A 52 3.52 -7.93 -9.13
N GLU A 53 2.59 -8.44 -9.94
CA GLU A 53 2.16 -9.84 -9.85
C GLU A 53 3.27 -10.79 -10.31
N ASN A 54 3.33 -11.98 -9.70
CA ASN A 54 4.30 -13.04 -10.01
C ASN A 54 5.78 -12.62 -9.87
N ALA A 55 6.05 -11.57 -9.09
CA ALA A 55 7.40 -11.17 -8.75
C ALA A 55 8.05 -12.18 -7.79
N LYS A 56 9.37 -12.33 -7.90
CA LYS A 56 10.17 -13.05 -6.92
C LYS A 56 10.59 -12.08 -5.81
N GLU A 57 10.10 -12.31 -4.59
CA GLU A 57 10.55 -11.59 -3.40
C GLU A 57 11.88 -12.18 -2.91
N ILE A 58 12.85 -11.31 -2.59
CA ILE A 58 14.18 -11.70 -2.11
C ILE A 58 14.53 -10.77 -0.94
N GLU A 59 14.75 -11.35 0.24
CA GLU A 59 15.21 -10.65 1.44
C GLU A 59 16.70 -10.92 1.65
N ILE A 60 17.47 -9.87 1.99
CA ILE A 60 18.90 -9.95 2.25
C ILE A 60 19.17 -9.31 3.61
N ASP A 61 19.65 -10.10 4.56
CA ASP A 61 20.17 -9.61 5.83
C ASP A 61 21.66 -9.26 5.69
N ALA A 62 22.08 -8.14 6.27
CA ALA A 62 23.45 -7.61 6.22
C ALA A 62 24.19 -7.77 7.55
#